data_AF-A0A9P0DSE7-F1
#
_entry.id   AF-A0A9P0DSE7-F1
#
_cell.length_a   1.000
_cell.length_b   1.000
_cell.length_c   1.000
_cell.angle_alpha   90.00
_cell.angle_beta   90.00
_cell.angle_gamma   90.00
#
_symmetry.space_group_name_H-M   'P 1'
#
loop_
_entity.id
_entity.type
_entity.pdbx_description
1 polymer ?
#
loop_
_entity_poly.entity_id
_entity_poly.type
_entity_poly.pdbx_seq_one_letter_code
_entity_poly.pdbx_strand_id
1 'polypeptide(L)'
;MEGILAVYIAFLVALGNAIPFEYGDHDPDCPFPDSGSAVYYPYPYDCSKFYECAQGKKVLMRCSPGLFWDVTLNNCNDEYRVTCSQVVSSTTTDRSSPPPEPTTQTTSPPPPTTTTGTTPRPEPTTTGTTTTPEPKTTVTSPRPTETSTSQPTSIQPTTNTAASTIDPSGLCEDQPNGTYLPYPGDRKKFIECVYHHTHVFDCPGITFWDQSILNCV
;
A
#
# COMPACT_ATOMS: atom_id res chain seq x y z
N MET A 1 -57.93 43.51 -2.56
CA MET A 1 -57.07 42.69 -1.67
C MET A 1 -56.54 41.43 -2.36
N GLU A 2 -57.04 41.07 -3.55
CA GLU A 2 -56.57 39.93 -4.36
C GLU A 2 -55.14 40.06 -4.94
N GLY A 3 -54.65 41.28 -5.17
CA GLY A 3 -53.37 41.51 -5.85
C GLY A 3 -52.12 41.33 -4.98
N ILE A 4 -52.21 41.57 -3.67
CA ILE A 4 -51.06 41.47 -2.75
C ILE A 4 -50.74 40.01 -2.44
N LEU A 5 -51.76 39.15 -2.34
CA LEU A 5 -51.61 37.71 -2.15
C LEU A 5 -50.97 37.04 -3.38
N ALA A 6 -51.34 37.46 -4.59
CA ALA A 6 -50.75 36.96 -5.83
C ALA A 6 -49.26 37.34 -5.97
N VAL A 7 -48.87 38.54 -5.54
CA VAL A 7 -47.46 38.96 -5.52
C VAL A 7 -46.67 38.17 -4.48
N TYR A 8 -47.26 37.85 -3.32
CA TYR A 8 -46.61 37.03 -2.30
C TYR A 8 -46.41 35.57 -2.74
N ILE A 9 -47.40 34.98 -3.42
CA ILE A 9 -47.28 33.64 -4.01
C ILE A 9 -46.26 33.62 -5.15
N ALA A 10 -46.21 34.65 -5.99
CA ALA A 10 -45.17 34.77 -7.04
C ALA A 10 -43.76 34.93 -6.45
N PHE A 11 -43.60 35.65 -5.33
CA PHE A 11 -42.33 35.72 -4.60
C PHE A 11 -41.95 34.39 -3.94
N LEU A 12 -42.91 33.62 -3.42
CA LEU A 12 -42.66 32.27 -2.90
C LEU A 12 -42.29 31.27 -4.02
N VAL A 13 -42.82 31.45 -5.24
CA VAL A 13 -42.44 30.64 -6.42
C VAL A 13 -41.10 31.11 -7.03
N ALA A 14 -40.73 32.39 -6.90
CA ALA A 14 -39.41 32.89 -7.28
C ALA A 14 -38.30 32.59 -6.24
N LEU A 15 -38.68 32.26 -5.00
CA LEU A 15 -37.86 31.53 -4.02
C LEU A 15 -38.05 30.02 -4.12
N GLY A 16 -38.84 29.56 -5.10
CA GLY A 16 -38.65 28.28 -5.76
C GLY A 16 -37.32 28.35 -6.49
N ASN A 17 -36.26 28.34 -5.69
CA ASN A 17 -34.93 28.01 -6.11
C ASN A 17 -35.13 26.82 -7.05
N ALA A 18 -34.77 26.97 -8.31
CA ALA A 18 -33.97 25.93 -8.90
C ALA A 18 -32.77 25.80 -7.96
N ILE A 19 -32.97 25.10 -6.82
CA ILE A 19 -31.95 24.22 -6.32
C ILE A 19 -31.70 23.41 -7.57
N PRO A 20 -30.55 23.58 -8.29
CA PRO A 20 -30.05 22.40 -8.96
C PRO A 20 -30.13 21.36 -7.86
N PHE A 21 -30.95 20.34 -8.06
CA PHE A 21 -30.88 19.16 -7.23
C PHE A 21 -29.38 18.91 -7.17
N GLU A 22 -28.79 19.09 -5.99
CA GLU A 22 -27.38 18.88 -5.73
C GLU A 22 -27.19 17.42 -6.13
N TYR A 23 -26.87 17.22 -7.41
CA TYR A 23 -26.53 15.94 -7.98
C TYR A 23 -25.09 15.74 -7.52
N GLY A 24 -24.95 15.68 -6.19
CA GLY A 24 -23.67 15.56 -5.54
C GLY A 24 -23.08 14.27 -6.03
N ASP A 25 -21.93 14.33 -6.69
CA ASP A 25 -20.87 13.32 -6.66
C ASP A 25 -21.19 11.84 -6.98
N HIS A 26 -22.42 11.50 -7.38
CA HIS A 26 -22.81 10.14 -7.76
C HIS A 26 -22.38 9.89 -9.21
N ASP A 27 -21.60 8.83 -9.39
CA ASP A 27 -21.13 8.39 -10.69
C ASP A 27 -22.28 7.68 -11.43
N PRO A 28 -22.62 8.06 -12.68
CA PRO A 28 -23.76 7.49 -13.40
C PRO A 28 -23.62 5.99 -13.68
N ASP A 29 -22.41 5.43 -13.61
CA ASP A 29 -22.18 3.99 -13.77
C ASP A 29 -22.37 3.22 -12.46
N CYS A 30 -22.28 3.88 -11.29
CA CYS A 30 -22.45 3.20 -10.02
C CYS A 30 -23.92 3.17 -9.58
N PRO A 31 -24.45 1.99 -9.19
CA PRO A 31 -25.82 1.90 -8.70
C PRO A 31 -25.97 2.64 -7.37
N PHE A 32 -27.07 3.36 -7.22
CA PHE A 32 -27.50 3.97 -5.96
C PHE A 32 -29.01 3.76 -5.75
N PRO A 33 -29.46 3.30 -4.57
CA PRO A 33 -28.66 2.81 -3.44
C PRO A 33 -27.93 1.49 -3.79
N ASP A 34 -26.96 1.10 -2.97
CA ASP A 34 -26.18 -0.13 -3.19
C ASP A 34 -27.13 -1.33 -3.33
N SER A 35 -27.07 -2.02 -4.47
CA SER A 35 -28.00 -3.10 -4.83
C SER A 35 -27.77 -4.41 -4.06
N GLY A 36 -26.93 -4.37 -3.02
CA GLY A 36 -26.46 -5.53 -2.25
C GLY A 36 -25.43 -6.41 -2.98
N SER A 37 -25.11 -6.10 -4.24
CA SER A 37 -24.04 -6.73 -5.01
C SER A 37 -22.93 -5.72 -5.26
N ALA A 38 -21.69 -6.08 -4.95
CA ALA A 38 -20.55 -5.22 -5.25
C ALA A 38 -20.38 -5.08 -6.77
N VAL A 39 -20.30 -3.84 -7.25
CA VAL A 39 -20.08 -3.51 -8.66
C VAL A 39 -18.68 -2.96 -8.80
N TYR A 40 -17.95 -3.45 -9.81
CA TYR A 40 -16.56 -3.09 -10.04
C TYR A 40 -16.32 -2.64 -11.48
N TYR A 41 -15.37 -1.74 -11.67
CA TYR A 41 -14.95 -1.25 -12.99
C TYR A 41 -13.42 -1.26 -13.13
N PRO A 42 -12.87 -1.59 -14.31
CA PRO A 42 -11.43 -1.50 -14.55
C PRO A 42 -10.96 -0.04 -14.52
N TYR A 43 -9.75 0.19 -14.00
CA TYR A 43 -9.09 1.49 -14.13
C TYR A 43 -8.35 1.59 -15.48
N PRO A 44 -8.60 2.62 -16.31
CA PRO A 44 -8.17 2.63 -17.70
C PRO A 44 -6.66 2.85 -17.93
N TYR A 45 -5.94 3.37 -16.92
CA TYR A 45 -4.53 3.79 -17.05
C TYR A 45 -3.54 2.92 -16.25
N ASP A 46 -4.02 1.99 -15.43
CA ASP A 46 -3.19 1.17 -14.55
C ASP A 46 -3.96 -0.11 -14.19
N CYS A 47 -3.52 -1.23 -14.74
CA CYS A 47 -4.18 -2.52 -14.52
C CYS A 47 -3.96 -3.08 -13.11
N SER A 48 -3.08 -2.48 -12.30
CA SER A 48 -2.99 -2.79 -10.88
C SER A 48 -4.08 -2.09 -10.06
N LYS A 49 -4.98 -1.33 -10.69
CA LYS A 49 -6.07 -0.58 -10.05
C LYS A 49 -7.42 -0.92 -10.66
N PHE A 50 -8.47 -0.73 -9.86
CA PHE A 50 -9.87 -0.89 -10.24
C PHE A 50 -10.73 0.05 -9.41
N TYR A 51 -12.00 0.21 -9.79
CA TYR A 51 -12.98 0.92 -9.00
C TYR A 51 -13.97 -0.05 -8.36
N GLU A 52 -14.33 0.20 -7.11
CA GLU A 52 -15.47 -0.41 -6.43
C GLU A 52 -16.56 0.64 -6.25
N CYS A 53 -17.80 0.31 -6.58
CA CYS A 53 -18.93 1.19 -6.32
C CYS A 53 -19.38 1.08 -4.87
N ALA A 54 -19.40 2.21 -4.18
CA ALA A 54 -19.98 2.34 -2.85
C ALA A 54 -20.83 3.61 -2.80
N GLN A 55 -22.09 3.49 -2.36
CA GLN A 55 -23.04 4.61 -2.25
C GLN A 55 -23.16 5.41 -3.56
N GLY A 56 -23.20 4.71 -4.70
CA GLY A 56 -23.28 5.35 -6.01
C GLY A 56 -22.03 6.10 -6.46
N LYS A 57 -20.87 5.87 -5.83
CA LYS A 57 -19.60 6.51 -6.20
C LYS A 57 -18.53 5.46 -6.50
N LYS A 58 -17.69 5.72 -7.51
CA LYS A 58 -16.49 4.93 -7.79
C LYS A 58 -15.39 5.23 -6.77
N VAL A 59 -15.01 4.23 -5.98
CA VAL A 59 -13.89 4.26 -5.05
C VAL A 59 -12.70 3.57 -5.70
N LEU A 60 -11.57 4.26 -5.81
CA LEU A 60 -10.37 3.71 -6.44
C LEU A 60 -9.68 2.72 -5.48
N MET A 61 -9.48 1.51 -5.97
CA MET A 61 -8.87 0.38 -5.26
C MET A 61 -7.61 -0.09 -6.00
N ARG A 62 -6.70 -0.72 -5.27
CA ARG A 62 -5.45 -1.28 -5.81
C ARG A 62 -5.35 -2.76 -5.49
N CYS A 63 -4.93 -3.54 -6.47
CA CYS A 63 -4.52 -4.93 -6.29
C CYS A 63 -3.24 -5.04 -5.47
N SER A 64 -3.03 -6.19 -4.83
CA SER A 64 -1.76 -6.50 -4.18
C SER A 64 -0.58 -6.40 -5.16
N PRO A 65 0.64 -6.08 -4.70
CA PRO A 65 1.80 -5.95 -5.58
C PRO A 65 2.00 -7.17 -6.47
N GLY A 66 2.14 -6.94 -7.77
CA GLY A 66 2.31 -8.00 -8.79
C GLY A 66 1.00 -8.61 -9.31
N LEU A 67 -0.16 -8.19 -8.80
CA LEU A 67 -1.47 -8.61 -9.29
C LEU A 67 -2.16 -7.49 -10.09
N PHE A 68 -3.05 -7.92 -10.97
CA PHE A 68 -3.74 -7.06 -11.93
C PHE A 68 -5.23 -7.38 -11.94
N TRP A 69 -6.07 -6.38 -12.19
CA TRP A 69 -7.51 -6.52 -12.18
C TRP A 69 -7.99 -7.40 -13.34
N ASP A 70 -8.69 -8.49 -13.01
CA ASP A 70 -9.38 -9.37 -13.95
C ASP A 70 -10.87 -9.06 -13.95
N VAL A 71 -11.34 -8.39 -15.02
CA VAL A 71 -12.75 -8.02 -15.20
C VAL A 71 -13.65 -9.26 -15.28
N THR A 72 -13.13 -10.41 -15.70
CA THR A 72 -13.92 -11.64 -15.82
C THR A 72 -14.21 -12.26 -14.46
N LEU A 73 -13.25 -12.15 -13.55
CA LEU A 73 -13.35 -12.70 -12.19
C LEU A 73 -13.85 -11.68 -11.16
N ASN A 74 -13.93 -10.40 -11.54
CA ASN A 74 -14.09 -9.28 -10.61
C ASN A 74 -13.12 -9.37 -9.43
N ASN A 75 -11.86 -9.71 -9.71
CA ASN A 75 -10.82 -9.85 -8.69
C ASN A 75 -9.42 -9.65 -9.29
N CYS A 76 -8.43 -9.46 -8.43
CA CYS A 76 -7.03 -9.38 -8.81
C CYS A 76 -6.48 -10.78 -9.14
N ASN A 77 -5.74 -10.87 -10.24
CA ASN A 77 -5.18 -12.09 -10.80
C ASN A 77 -3.76 -11.84 -11.32
N ASP A 78 -3.04 -12.91 -11.67
CA ASP A 78 -1.70 -12.80 -12.22
C ASP A 78 -1.69 -12.13 -13.61
N GLU A 79 -0.62 -11.40 -13.91
CA GLU A 79 -0.44 -10.63 -15.15
C GLU A 79 -0.68 -11.44 -16.44
N TYR A 80 -0.26 -12.71 -16.44
CA TYR A 80 -0.33 -13.59 -17.61
C TYR A 80 -1.75 -14.13 -17.85
N ARG A 81 -2.68 -13.89 -16.92
CA ARG A 81 -4.09 -14.34 -17.00
C ARG A 81 -5.06 -13.20 -17.29
N VAL A 82 -4.64 -11.94 -17.12
CA VAL A 82 -5.50 -10.77 -17.33
C VAL A 82 -5.38 -10.22 -18.74
N THR A 83 -6.49 -9.75 -19.30
CA THR A 83 -6.47 -8.95 -20.53
C THR A 83 -6.45 -7.46 -20.15
N CYS A 84 -5.24 -6.93 -20.01
CA CYS A 84 -5.02 -5.52 -19.68
C CYS A 84 -5.20 -4.63 -20.93
N SER A 85 -6.41 -4.11 -21.17
CA SER A 85 -6.65 -3.10 -22.20
C SER A 85 -6.36 -1.70 -21.67
N GLN A 86 -5.07 -1.34 -21.61
CA GLN A 86 -4.68 0.07 -21.43
C GLN A 86 -5.17 0.84 -22.65
N VAL A 87 -6.13 1.75 -22.46
CA VAL A 87 -6.45 2.74 -23.50
C VAL A 87 -5.35 3.79 -23.43
N VAL A 88 -4.21 3.48 -24.03
CA VAL A 88 -3.21 4.47 -24.37
C VAL A 88 -3.83 5.39 -25.43
N SER A 89 -4.52 6.45 -24.99
CA SER A 89 -4.64 7.65 -25.82
C SER A 89 -3.27 8.31 -25.88
N SER A 90 -2.36 7.66 -26.62
CA SER A 90 -1.09 8.24 -27.05
C SER A 90 -1.40 9.21 -28.18
N THR A 91 -1.80 10.44 -27.85
CA THR A 91 -1.55 11.59 -28.73
C THR A 91 -0.06 11.92 -28.60
N THR A 92 0.75 11.16 -29.33
CA THR A 92 2.16 11.48 -29.61
C THR A 92 2.22 12.82 -30.33
N THR A 93 2.45 13.90 -29.60
CA THR A 93 3.06 15.09 -30.19
C THR A 93 4.55 14.79 -30.31
N ASP A 94 4.91 14.40 -31.52
CA ASP A 94 6.25 14.22 -32.02
C ASP A 94 7.11 15.46 -31.69
N ARG A 95 8.08 15.30 -30.79
CA ARG A 95 9.24 16.19 -30.73
C ARG A 95 10.50 15.37 -30.49
N SER A 96 11.02 14.85 -31.60
CA SER A 96 12.43 14.72 -31.94
C SER A 96 13.37 14.49 -30.74
N SER A 97 13.56 13.21 -30.38
CA SER A 97 14.74 12.76 -29.65
C SER A 97 15.74 12.19 -30.68
N PRO A 98 17.04 12.51 -30.59
CA PRO A 98 18.02 12.10 -31.59
C PRO A 98 18.20 10.56 -31.63
N PRO A 99 18.64 10.01 -32.79
CA PRO A 99 18.76 8.58 -33.01
C PRO A 99 19.69 7.90 -31.99
N PRO A 100 19.42 6.64 -31.59
CA PRO A 100 20.29 5.91 -30.68
C PRO A 100 21.67 5.70 -31.31
N GLU A 101 22.71 6.16 -30.62
CA GLU A 101 24.11 5.90 -30.92
C GLU A 101 24.38 4.38 -30.83
N PRO A 102 25.19 3.78 -31.72
CA PRO A 102 25.44 2.35 -31.70
C PRO A 102 26.20 1.97 -30.43
N THR A 103 25.50 1.32 -29.49
CA THR A 103 26.11 0.84 -28.24
C THR A 103 27.00 -0.36 -28.56
N THR A 104 28.31 -0.16 -28.43
CA THR A 104 29.32 -1.21 -28.57
C THR A 104 29.12 -2.22 -27.44
N GLN A 105 28.83 -3.47 -27.80
CA GLN A 105 28.61 -4.55 -26.85
C GLN A 105 29.92 -4.84 -26.10
N THR A 106 29.94 -4.53 -24.80
CA THR A 106 31.00 -4.97 -23.89
C THR A 106 30.63 -6.36 -23.38
N THR A 107 31.24 -7.39 -23.98
CA THR A 107 31.13 -8.77 -23.52
C THR A 107 31.91 -8.92 -22.22
N SER A 108 31.21 -9.01 -21.10
CA SER A 108 31.81 -9.42 -19.83
C SER A 108 32.23 -10.91 -19.94
N PRO A 109 33.46 -11.29 -19.55
CA PRO A 109 33.88 -12.69 -19.61
C PRO A 109 33.04 -13.57 -18.66
N PRO A 110 32.79 -14.84 -19.04
CA PRO A 110 32.04 -15.76 -18.18
C PRO A 110 32.79 -16.04 -16.86
N PRO A 111 32.06 -16.33 -15.77
CA PRO A 111 32.66 -16.69 -14.49
C PRO A 111 33.52 -17.97 -14.62
N PRO A 112 34.60 -18.12 -13.84
CA PRO A 112 35.45 -19.31 -13.90
C PRO A 112 34.68 -20.54 -13.43
N THR A 113 34.46 -21.46 -14.35
CA THR A 113 34.00 -22.83 -14.07
C THR A 113 35.06 -23.55 -13.25
N THR A 114 34.77 -23.78 -11.97
CA THR A 114 35.62 -24.60 -11.11
C THR A 114 35.26 -26.07 -11.34
N THR A 115 36.06 -26.72 -12.19
CA THR A 115 36.03 -28.18 -12.38
C THR A 115 36.68 -28.83 -11.17
N THR A 116 35.89 -29.31 -10.20
CA THR A 116 36.39 -30.16 -9.12
C THR A 116 36.33 -31.61 -9.59
N GLY A 117 37.51 -32.20 -9.81
CA GLY A 117 37.69 -33.55 -10.29
C GLY A 117 37.12 -34.60 -9.34
N THR A 118 36.30 -35.47 -9.89
CA THR A 118 35.87 -36.74 -9.30
C THR A 118 37.02 -37.74 -9.36
N THR A 119 37.48 -38.24 -8.21
CA THR A 119 38.45 -39.34 -8.07
C THR A 119 38.08 -40.09 -6.77
N PRO A 120 38.24 -41.44 -6.72
CA PRO A 120 37.16 -42.32 -6.32
C PRO A 120 37.09 -42.60 -4.81
N ARG A 121 35.85 -42.89 -4.40
CA ARG A 121 35.43 -43.69 -3.24
C ARG A 121 36.37 -44.87 -2.94
N PRO A 122 36.82 -45.01 -1.68
CA PRO A 122 36.98 -46.30 -1.03
C PRO A 122 35.80 -46.60 -0.09
N GLU A 123 35.52 -47.89 0.05
CA GLU A 123 34.45 -48.56 0.79
C GLU A 123 34.40 -48.30 2.32
N PRO A 124 33.33 -48.73 3.01
CA PRO A 124 33.12 -48.49 4.42
C PRO A 124 33.93 -49.48 5.27
N THR A 125 34.57 -48.98 6.32
CA THR A 125 35.12 -49.84 7.38
C THR A 125 34.38 -49.56 8.68
N THR A 126 33.65 -50.57 9.11
CA THR A 126 33.01 -50.73 10.42
C THR A 126 34.08 -50.88 11.52
N THR A 127 33.71 -50.44 12.73
CA THR A 127 34.08 -50.98 14.07
C THR A 127 34.78 -49.96 14.96
N GLY A 128 34.25 -49.77 16.17
CA GLY A 128 35.06 -49.38 17.33
C GLY A 128 34.44 -48.37 18.27
N THR A 129 33.54 -48.82 19.15
CA THR A 129 33.11 -48.13 20.38
C THR A 129 34.31 -47.78 21.26
N THR A 130 34.38 -46.56 21.83
CA THR A 130 35.03 -46.32 23.15
C THR A 130 34.44 -45.08 23.83
N THR A 131 33.81 -45.35 24.97
CA THR A 131 33.34 -44.44 26.02
C THR A 131 34.50 -43.69 26.69
N THR A 132 34.34 -42.42 27.08
CA THR A 132 34.97 -41.74 28.26
C THR A 132 34.43 -40.31 28.39
N PRO A 133 34.26 -39.75 29.62
CA PRO A 133 33.43 -38.56 29.88
C PRO A 133 34.19 -37.22 29.86
N GLU A 134 33.37 -36.17 29.76
CA GLU A 134 33.51 -34.73 30.12
C GLU A 134 34.83 -34.17 30.68
N PRO A 135 35.12 -32.88 30.37
CA PRO A 135 34.88 -31.88 31.43
C PRO A 135 34.16 -30.61 30.98
N LYS A 136 33.16 -30.24 31.78
CA LYS A 136 32.47 -28.95 31.92
C LYS A 136 33.46 -27.79 32.12
N THR A 137 33.37 -26.79 31.26
CA THR A 137 33.99 -25.48 31.51
C THR A 137 32.93 -24.39 31.47
N THR A 138 32.62 -23.90 32.66
CA THR A 138 31.83 -22.71 32.95
C THR A 138 32.61 -21.47 32.54
N VAL A 139 32.03 -20.61 31.69
CA VAL A 139 32.52 -19.24 31.49
C VAL A 139 31.45 -18.27 31.99
N THR A 140 31.68 -17.80 33.21
CA THR A 140 31.03 -16.65 33.84
C THR A 140 31.61 -15.39 33.22
N SER A 141 30.77 -14.47 32.73
CA SER A 141 31.21 -13.12 32.33
C SER A 141 30.35 -12.06 33.04
N PRO A 142 30.93 -10.93 33.48
CA PRO A 142 30.31 -10.05 34.47
C PRO A 142 29.36 -9.00 33.87
N ARG A 143 28.27 -8.78 34.60
CA ARG A 143 27.37 -7.63 34.55
C ARG A 143 28.11 -6.31 34.80
N PRO A 144 27.92 -5.25 33.99
CA PRO A 144 28.14 -3.89 34.45
C PRO A 144 26.96 -3.45 35.30
N THR A 145 27.26 -3.03 36.52
CA THR A 145 26.36 -2.31 37.42
C THR A 145 26.71 -0.84 37.31
N GLU A 146 25.78 0.00 36.88
CA GLU A 146 25.80 1.41 37.22
C GLU A 146 24.42 1.82 37.74
N THR A 147 24.44 2.39 38.94
CA THR A 147 23.30 2.94 39.69
C THR A 147 23.78 4.25 40.29
N SER A 148 23.07 5.33 39.98
CA SER A 148 22.68 6.46 40.87
C SER A 148 22.41 7.69 39.98
N THR A 149 21.16 8.08 39.78
CA THR A 149 20.32 8.91 40.67
C THR A 149 20.67 10.40 40.60
N SER A 150 19.83 11.15 39.88
CA SER A 150 19.34 12.48 40.30
C SER A 150 18.12 12.89 39.47
N GLN A 151 16.95 12.83 40.10
CA GLN A 151 15.68 13.53 39.79
C GLN A 151 15.70 14.91 40.53
N PRO A 152 14.87 15.97 40.26
CA PRO A 152 13.59 16.12 39.51
C PRO A 152 13.59 17.19 38.39
N THR A 153 12.64 17.20 37.44
CA THR A 153 11.32 17.84 37.61
C THR A 153 10.38 17.48 36.45
N SER A 154 9.11 17.32 36.83
CA SER A 154 7.90 16.94 36.09
C SER A 154 7.64 17.70 34.78
N ILE A 155 7.53 16.95 33.67
CA ILE A 155 6.42 17.09 32.73
C ILE A 155 6.00 15.69 32.31
N GLN A 156 4.73 15.41 32.51
CA GLN A 156 4.06 14.13 32.35
C GLN A 156 3.84 13.82 30.86
N PRO A 157 4.18 12.61 30.38
CA PRO A 157 3.35 11.91 29.44
C PRO A 157 2.65 10.81 30.21
N THR A 158 1.34 10.98 30.38
CA THR A 158 0.48 9.94 30.92
C THR A 158 0.54 8.68 30.07
N THR A 159 0.47 7.58 30.80
CA THR A 159 -0.05 6.27 30.40
C THR A 159 0.81 5.44 29.45
N ASN A 160 1.59 4.57 30.10
CA ASN A 160 1.63 3.15 29.72
C ASN A 160 0.21 2.65 29.49
N THR A 161 -0.20 2.56 28.23
CA THR A 161 -1.32 1.73 27.79
C THR A 161 -0.73 0.66 26.91
N ALA A 162 -0.89 -0.59 27.34
CA ALA A 162 -0.58 -1.77 26.56
C ALA A 162 -1.17 -1.66 25.14
N ALA A 163 -0.46 -2.21 24.15
CA ALA A 163 -0.89 -2.30 22.77
C ALA A 163 -2.37 -2.75 22.67
N SER A 164 -3.24 -1.81 22.31
CA SER A 164 -4.64 -2.05 22.01
C SER A 164 -5.11 -0.94 21.08
N THR A 165 -5.29 -1.34 19.82
CA THR A 165 -6.18 -0.75 18.83
C THR A 165 -6.08 0.76 18.66
N ILE A 166 -5.00 1.22 18.03
CA ILE A 166 -4.96 2.58 17.48
C ILE A 166 -5.94 2.62 16.31
N ASP A 167 -7.05 3.32 16.48
CA ASP A 167 -8.02 3.57 15.42
C ASP A 167 -7.35 4.44 14.34
N PRO A 168 -7.10 3.90 13.13
CA PRO A 168 -6.37 4.62 12.10
C PRO A 168 -7.25 5.68 11.40
N SER A 169 -8.56 5.71 11.68
CA SER A 169 -9.55 6.50 10.94
C SER A 169 -9.34 8.01 11.03
N GLY A 170 -8.69 8.52 12.08
CA GLY A 170 -8.46 9.97 12.27
C GLY A 170 -7.13 10.51 11.72
N LEU A 171 -6.27 9.68 11.11
CA LEU A 171 -4.91 10.11 10.75
C LEU A 171 -4.86 10.99 9.49
N CYS A 172 -5.87 10.92 8.63
CA CYS A 172 -5.93 11.62 7.34
C CYS A 172 -6.90 12.81 7.29
N GLU A 173 -7.56 13.16 8.40
CA GLU A 173 -8.62 14.18 8.44
C GLU A 173 -8.11 15.56 7.99
N ASP A 174 -6.91 15.94 8.43
CA ASP A 174 -6.25 17.21 8.07
C ASP A 174 -5.20 17.08 6.96
N GLN A 175 -5.11 15.92 6.29
CA GLN A 175 -4.06 15.68 5.29
C GLN A 175 -4.57 15.88 3.86
N PRO A 176 -3.74 16.46 2.96
CA PRO A 176 -4.08 16.53 1.56
C PRO A 176 -4.07 15.14 0.90
N ASN A 177 -4.84 14.99 -0.16
CA ASN A 177 -4.90 13.77 -0.96
C ASN A 177 -3.51 13.37 -1.50
N GLY A 178 -3.12 12.11 -1.34
CA GLY A 178 -1.80 11.59 -1.73
C GLY A 178 -0.71 11.76 -0.67
N THR A 179 -1.06 12.14 0.56
CA THR A 179 -0.11 12.18 1.68
C THR A 179 0.17 10.77 2.18
N TYR A 180 1.45 10.44 2.41
CA TYR A 180 1.85 9.20 3.05
C TYR A 180 2.29 9.44 4.50
N LEU A 181 1.76 8.64 5.42
CA LEU A 181 2.05 8.71 6.85
C LEU A 181 2.56 7.36 7.39
N PRO A 182 3.36 7.36 8.46
CA PRO A 182 3.77 6.12 9.11
C PRO A 182 2.58 5.51 9.87
N TYR A 183 2.44 4.18 9.85
CA TYR A 183 1.41 3.53 10.63
C TYR A 183 1.78 3.46 12.13
N PRO A 184 0.91 3.91 13.04
CA PRO A 184 1.19 3.86 14.47
C PRO A 184 1.25 2.42 14.98
N GLY A 185 2.38 2.04 15.60
CA GLY A 185 2.53 0.73 16.24
C GLY A 185 3.03 -0.40 15.34
N ASP A 186 3.11 -0.20 14.02
CA ASP A 186 3.73 -1.15 13.09
C ASP A 186 4.55 -0.44 12.02
N ARG A 187 5.88 -0.61 12.07
CA ARG A 187 6.81 -0.02 11.09
C ARG A 187 6.80 -0.76 9.76
N LYS A 188 6.14 -1.91 9.66
CA LYS A 188 5.92 -2.61 8.39
C LYS A 188 4.68 -2.12 7.66
N LYS A 189 3.98 -1.11 8.20
CA LYS A 189 2.79 -0.54 7.59
C LYS A 189 2.96 0.96 7.38
N PHE A 190 2.27 1.47 6.38
CA PHE A 190 2.15 2.88 6.11
C PHE A 190 0.72 3.21 5.69
N ILE A 191 0.41 4.49 5.66
CA ILE A 191 -0.91 5.02 5.36
C ILE A 191 -0.81 5.90 4.13
N GLU A 192 -1.74 5.74 3.18
CA GLU A 192 -2.01 6.74 2.14
C GLU A 192 -3.33 7.44 2.47
N CYS A 193 -3.30 8.77 2.47
CA CYS A 193 -4.50 9.58 2.65
C CYS A 193 -5.15 9.81 1.29
N VAL A 194 -6.34 9.24 1.11
CA VAL A 194 -7.13 9.41 -0.12
C VAL A 194 -8.47 10.04 0.24
N TYR A 195 -8.73 11.26 -0.24
CA TYR A 195 -9.95 12.02 0.08
C TYR A 195 -10.29 12.09 1.59
N HIS A 196 -9.34 12.43 2.45
CA HIS A 196 -9.47 12.43 3.93
C HIS A 196 -9.72 11.06 4.58
N HIS A 197 -9.74 9.98 3.80
CA HIS A 197 -9.82 8.61 4.31
C HIS A 197 -8.44 7.97 4.47
N THR A 198 -8.32 7.17 5.51
CA THR A 198 -7.11 6.41 5.82
C THR A 198 -7.11 5.08 5.08
N HIS A 199 -6.14 4.88 4.19
CA HIS A 199 -5.86 3.58 3.58
C HIS A 199 -4.56 3.00 4.13
N VAL A 200 -4.61 1.82 4.75
CA VAL A 200 -3.45 1.17 5.36
C VAL A 200 -2.83 0.17 4.40
N PHE A 201 -1.52 0.21 4.25
CA PHE A 201 -0.72 -0.65 3.38
C PHE A 201 0.38 -1.36 4.16
N ASP A 202 0.72 -2.57 3.74
CA ASP A 202 1.86 -3.33 4.23
C ASP A 202 3.08 -3.16 3.31
N CYS A 203 4.26 -2.98 3.91
CA CYS A 203 5.54 -2.99 3.24
C CYS A 203 5.87 -4.40 2.71
N PRO A 204 6.50 -4.50 1.53
CA PRO A 204 6.82 -5.79 0.92
C PRO A 204 7.86 -6.58 1.74
N GLY A 205 7.56 -7.85 2.00
CA GLY A 205 8.47 -8.79 2.66
C GLY A 205 8.79 -8.41 4.11
N ILE A 206 10.07 -8.13 4.39
CA ILE A 206 10.56 -7.75 5.72
C ILE A 206 11.02 -6.29 5.81
N THR A 207 10.70 -5.49 4.79
CA THR A 207 11.05 -4.07 4.75
C THR A 207 10.22 -3.25 5.73
N PHE A 208 10.70 -2.06 6.06
CA PHE A 208 10.07 -1.12 6.98
C PHE A 208 9.84 0.22 6.29
N TRP A 209 8.76 0.90 6.67
CA TRP A 209 8.43 2.22 6.14
C TRP A 209 9.42 3.28 6.62
N ASP A 210 9.99 4.04 5.67
CA ASP A 210 10.78 5.24 5.93
C ASP A 210 10.06 6.49 5.42
N GLN A 211 9.61 7.31 6.38
CA GLN A 211 8.89 8.56 6.14
C GLN A 211 9.73 9.61 5.41
N SER A 212 11.06 9.55 5.50
CA SER A 212 11.97 10.55 4.92
C SER A 212 12.05 10.43 3.40
N ILE A 213 11.85 9.21 2.89
CA ILE A 213 11.94 8.88 1.46
C ILE A 213 10.59 8.43 0.90
N LEU A 214 9.55 8.38 1.74
CA LEU A 214 8.19 7.95 1.42
C LEU A 214 8.17 6.56 0.74
N ASN A 215 8.97 5.63 1.26
CA ASN A 215 9.10 4.29 0.69
C ASN A 215 9.50 3.23 1.74
N CYS A 216 9.30 1.95 1.42
CA CYS A 216 9.73 0.83 2.25
C CYS A 216 11.18 0.41 1.92
N VAL A 217 12.00 0.23 2.96
CA VAL A 217 13.43 -0.14 2.86
C VAL A 217 13.83 -1.27 3.80
#